data_AF-A0A7V8ZJV9-F1
#
_entry.id   AF-A0A7V8ZJV9-F1
#
_cell.length_a   1.000
_cell.length_b   1.000
_cell.length_c   1.000
_cell.angle_alpha   90.00
_cell.angle_beta   90.00
_cell.angle_gamma   90.00
#
_symmetry.space_group_name_H-M   'P 1'
#
loop_
_entity.id
_entity.type
_entity.pdbx_description
1 polymer ?
#
loop_
_entity_poly.entity_id
_entity_poly.type
_entity_poly.pdbx_seq_one_letter_code
_entity_poly.pdbx_strand_id
1 'polypeptide(L)'
;MSEAELPARRDPRHTVGVDDVRQLMGASTPHFALQLRNRIARLIAPLPPEDPARRLGELEIARLTRLGFSGEVRGTAAQPGMLPLAAVDDA
;
A
#
# COMPACT_ATOMS: atom_id res chain seq x y z
N MET A 1 -12.68 4.02 -2.92
CA MET A 1 -13.94 3.45 -3.44
C MET A 1 -14.13 2.10 -2.79
N SER A 2 -15.28 1.89 -2.13
CA SER A 2 -15.54 0.81 -1.18
C SER A 2 -15.90 -0.51 -1.87
N GLU A 3 -15.72 -1.63 -1.17
CA GLU A 3 -16.04 -3.01 -1.58
C GLU A 3 -17.51 -3.27 -1.97
N ALA A 4 -18.36 -2.24 -1.96
CA ALA A 4 -19.78 -2.30 -2.29
C ALA A 4 -20.06 -2.25 -3.81
N GLU A 5 -19.11 -1.84 -4.64
CA GLU A 5 -19.41 -1.59 -6.07
C GLU A 5 -19.32 -2.83 -6.97
N LEU A 6 -18.74 -3.95 -6.55
CA LEU A 6 -18.61 -5.16 -7.39
C LEU A 6 -18.92 -6.47 -6.63
N PRO A 7 -20.20 -6.84 -6.49
CA PRO A 7 -20.66 -8.07 -5.83
C PRO A 7 -19.99 -9.33 -6.36
N ALA A 8 -19.66 -9.35 -7.67
CA ALA A 8 -19.03 -10.48 -8.34
C ALA A 8 -17.67 -10.88 -7.74
N ARG A 9 -16.94 -9.96 -7.09
CA ARG A 9 -15.63 -10.27 -6.48
C ARG A 9 -15.70 -11.02 -5.17
N ARG A 10 -16.86 -10.99 -4.51
CA ARG A 10 -17.15 -11.83 -3.33
C ARG A 10 -17.59 -13.23 -3.76
N ASP A 11 -17.85 -13.45 -5.05
CA ASP A 11 -18.13 -14.77 -5.58
C ASP A 11 -16.88 -15.64 -5.45
N PRO A 12 -16.95 -16.81 -4.82
CA PRO A 12 -15.83 -17.75 -4.75
C PRO A 12 -15.27 -18.18 -6.12
N ARG A 13 -16.04 -17.97 -7.20
CA ARG A 13 -15.65 -18.26 -8.58
C ARG A 13 -14.88 -17.11 -9.25
N HIS A 14 -14.78 -15.95 -8.61
CA HIS A 14 -14.03 -14.81 -9.15
C HIS A 14 -12.56 -15.16 -9.26
N THR A 15 -12.03 -15.05 -10.48
CA THR A 15 -10.59 -15.22 -10.73
C THR A 15 -9.91 -13.86 -10.58
N VAL A 16 -8.93 -13.80 -9.69
CA VAL A 16 -8.14 -12.58 -9.47
C VAL A 16 -7.39 -12.23 -10.76
N GLY A 17 -7.57 -10.99 -11.21
CA GLY A 17 -6.94 -10.46 -12.41
C GLY A 17 -6.11 -9.20 -12.15
N VAL A 18 -5.41 -8.76 -13.20
CA VAL A 18 -4.57 -7.55 -13.20
C VAL A 18 -5.36 -6.32 -12.76
N ASP A 19 -6.63 -6.23 -13.14
CA ASP A 19 -7.48 -5.09 -12.80
C ASP A 19 -7.86 -5.06 -11.31
N ASP A 20 -7.92 -6.20 -10.63
CA ASP A 20 -8.12 -6.26 -9.18
C ASP A 20 -6.91 -5.67 -8.44
N VAL A 21 -5.70 -5.91 -8.95
CA VAL A 21 -4.47 -5.28 -8.43
C VAL A 21 -4.51 -3.78 -8.70
N ARG A 22 -4.78 -3.34 -9.93
CA ARG A 22 -4.81 -1.93 -10.31
C ARG A 22 -5.81 -1.09 -9.52
N GLN A 23 -6.95 -1.66 -9.14
CA GLN A 23 -7.93 -0.93 -8.34
C GLN A 23 -7.43 -0.60 -6.94
N LEU A 24 -6.53 -1.42 -6.36
CA LEU A 24 -5.87 -1.09 -5.10
C LEU A 24 -4.85 0.05 -5.27
N MET A 25 -4.38 0.29 -6.49
CA MET A 25 -3.38 1.31 -6.79
C MET A 25 -3.95 2.72 -6.95
N GLY A 26 -5.20 2.84 -7.42
CA GLY A 26 -5.84 4.13 -7.74
C GLY A 26 -5.94 5.11 -6.56
N ALA A 27 -5.78 4.65 -5.32
CA ALA A 27 -5.83 5.46 -4.10
C ALA A 27 -4.55 5.35 -3.24
N SER A 28 -3.41 4.97 -3.83
CA SER A 28 -2.17 4.77 -3.07
C SER A 28 -1.55 6.10 -2.60
N THR A 29 -1.91 6.52 -1.39
CA THR A 29 -1.17 7.56 -0.65
C THR A 29 -0.02 6.93 0.14
N PRO A 30 1.06 7.68 0.45
CA PRO A 30 2.14 7.21 1.30
C PRO A 30 1.68 6.62 2.62
N HIS A 31 0.73 7.30 3.29
CA HIS A 31 0.15 6.88 4.55
C HIS A 31 -0.43 5.45 4.52
N PHE A 32 -1.11 5.07 3.43
CA PHE A 32 -1.73 3.75 3.30
C PHE A 32 -0.84 2.71 2.60
N ALA A 33 0.37 3.08 2.18
CA ALA A 33 1.18 2.24 1.30
C ALA A 33 1.46 0.85 1.90
N LEU A 34 1.82 0.79 3.19
CA LEU A 34 2.09 -0.49 3.86
C LEU A 34 0.83 -1.34 4.07
N GLN A 35 -0.34 -0.72 4.25
CA GLN A 35 -1.61 -1.42 4.35
C GLN A 35 -2.01 -2.02 2.99
N LEU A 36 -1.89 -1.23 1.92
CA LEU A 36 -2.18 -1.67 0.55
C LEU A 36 -1.26 -2.80 0.11
N ARG A 37 0.04 -2.72 0.44
CA ARG A 37 1.01 -3.80 0.19
C ARG A 37 0.53 -5.13 0.77
N ASN A 38 0.09 -5.12 2.03
CA ASN A 38 -0.36 -6.34 2.71
C ASN A 38 -1.66 -6.89 2.09
N ARG A 39 -2.53 -6.01 1.60
CA ARG A 39 -3.75 -6.41 0.88
C ARG A 39 -3.42 -7.06 -0.47
N ILE A 40 -2.50 -6.49 -1.24
CA ILE A 40 -2.03 -7.05 -2.51
C ILE A 40 -1.36 -8.42 -2.28
N ALA A 41 -0.52 -8.55 -1.25
CA ALA A 41 0.13 -9.82 -0.93
C ALA A 41 -0.88 -10.95 -0.70
N ARG A 42 -1.99 -10.68 0.00
CA ARG A 42 -3.07 -11.67 0.20
C ARG A 42 -3.83 -11.96 -1.09
N LEU A 43 -4.06 -10.94 -1.91
CA LEU A 43 -4.79 -11.07 -3.18
C LEU A 43 -4.05 -11.98 -4.16
N ILE A 44 -2.72 -11.87 -4.25
CA ILE A 44 -1.91 -12.63 -5.21
C ILE A 44 -1.34 -13.96 -4.67
N ALA A 45 -1.40 -14.20 -3.36
CA ALA A 45 -0.88 -15.42 -2.73
C ALA A 45 -1.35 -16.74 -3.37
N PRO A 46 -2.62 -16.91 -3.80
CA PRO A 46 -3.06 -18.16 -4.40
C PRO A 46 -2.66 -18.32 -5.88
N LEU A 47 -2.10 -17.29 -6.51
CA LEU A 47 -1.82 -17.29 -7.95
C LEU A 47 -0.49 -18.00 -8.29
N PRO A 48 -0.42 -18.72 -9.44
CA PRO A 48 0.84 -19.29 -9.90
C PRO A 48 1.86 -18.17 -10.22
N PRO A 49 3.17 -18.44 -10.13
CA PRO A 49 4.22 -17.44 -10.40
C PRO A 49 4.09 -16.76 -11.77
N GLU A 50 3.59 -17.49 -12.77
CA GLU A 50 3.46 -16.97 -14.14
C GLU A 50 2.17 -16.20 -14.41
N ASP A 51 1.33 -16.04 -13.38
CA ASP A 51 0.13 -15.23 -13.47
C ASP A 51 0.49 -13.74 -13.65
N PRO A 52 -0.06 -13.04 -14.66
CA PRO A 52 0.22 -11.63 -14.87
C PRO A 52 -0.19 -10.74 -13.69
N ALA A 53 -1.26 -11.06 -12.97
CA ALA A 53 -1.69 -10.33 -11.78
C ALA A 53 -0.71 -10.53 -10.62
N ARG A 54 -0.12 -11.73 -10.48
CA ARG A 54 0.93 -11.96 -9.49
C ARG A 54 2.18 -11.15 -9.76
N ARG A 55 2.70 -11.19 -11.00
CA ARG A 55 3.89 -10.38 -11.37
C ARG A 55 3.67 -8.89 -11.13
N LEU A 56 2.50 -8.36 -11.51
CA LEU A 56 2.17 -6.96 -11.23
C LEU A 56 2.09 -6.70 -9.72
N GLY A 57 1.41 -7.58 -8.97
CA GLY A 57 1.26 -7.43 -7.52
C GLY A 57 2.60 -7.41 -6.78
N GLU A 58 3.57 -8.24 -7.18
CA GLU A 58 4.92 -8.25 -6.62
C GLU A 58 5.67 -6.94 -6.90
N LEU A 59 5.57 -6.40 -8.13
CA LEU A 59 6.14 -5.09 -8.47
C LEU A 59 5.53 -3.96 -7.62
N GLU A 60 4.21 -3.98 -7.44
CA GLU A 60 3.52 -2.97 -6.63
C GLU A 60 3.82 -3.09 -5.14
N ILE A 61 4.00 -4.31 -4.62
CA ILE A 61 4.44 -4.55 -3.24
C ILE A 61 5.79 -3.88 -2.98
N ALA A 62 6.74 -4.01 -3.92
CA ALA A 62 8.04 -3.37 -3.82
C ALA A 62 7.91 -1.83 -3.87
N ARG A 63 7.11 -1.30 -4.79
CA ARG A 63 6.84 0.14 -4.92
C ARG A 63 6.23 0.72 -3.64
N LEU A 64 5.18 0.08 -3.11
CA LEU A 64 4.46 0.51 -1.92
C LEU A 64 5.32 0.40 -0.66
N THR A 65 6.20 -0.60 -0.57
CA THR A 65 7.18 -0.68 0.51
C THR A 65 8.04 0.57 0.54
N ARG A 66 8.62 0.97 -0.59
CA ARG A 66 9.43 2.20 -0.67
C ARG A 66 8.61 3.46 -0.38
N LEU A 67 7.39 3.53 -0.92
CA LEU A 67 6.51 4.68 -0.75
C LEU A 67 6.13 4.91 0.73
N GLY A 68 5.94 3.84 1.51
CA GLY A 68 5.60 3.96 2.93
C GLY A 68 6.71 4.58 3.80
N PHE A 69 7.96 4.55 3.35
CA PHE A 69 9.10 5.17 4.06
C PHE A 69 9.50 6.53 3.50
N SER A 70 9.42 6.70 2.19
CA SER A 70 9.97 7.89 1.51
C SER A 70 8.91 8.85 0.96
N GLY A 71 7.65 8.43 0.90
CA GLY A 71 6.59 9.18 0.23
C GLY A 71 6.04 10.36 1.01
N GLU A 72 6.35 10.48 2.30
CA GLU A 72 5.84 11.55 3.16
C GLU A 72 6.85 11.90 4.25
N VAL A 73 7.16 13.18 4.40
CA VAL A 73 7.86 13.71 5.57
C VAL A 73 6.79 14.06 6.61
N ARG A 74 6.80 13.36 7.74
CA ARG A 74 5.89 13.68 8.85
C ARG A 74 6.45 14.85 9.65
N GLY A 75 5.63 15.88 9.84
CA GLY A 75 6.01 17.08 10.58
C GLY A 75 6.80 18.09 9.76
N THR A 76 7.10 19.23 10.36
CA THR A 76 7.96 20.26 9.79
C THR A 76 9.34 20.17 10.44
N ALA A 77 10.38 20.60 9.73
CA ALA A 77 11.68 20.79 10.35
C ALA A 77 11.56 21.74 11.57
N ALA A 78 12.43 21.55 12.57
CA ALA A 78 12.53 22.46 13.70
C ALA A 78 12.78 23.89 13.18
N GLN A 79 11.96 24.83 13.62
CA GLN A 79 12.12 26.23 13.25
C GLN A 79 13.11 26.91 14.20
N PRO A 80 13.93 27.87 13.73
CA PRO A 80 14.83 28.62 14.60
C PRO A 80 14.07 29.24 15.78
N GLY A 81 14.52 28.98 17.00
CA GLY A 81 13.93 29.50 18.24
C GLY A 81 12.80 28.65 18.85
N MET A 82 12.42 27.53 18.24
CA MET A 82 11.56 26.54 18.91
C MET A 82 12.37 25.73 19.93
N LEU A 83 11.82 25.58 21.13
CA LEU A 83 12.36 24.65 22.13
C LEU A 83 12.19 23.21 21.62
N PRO A 84 13.18 22.32 21.85
CA PRO A 84 13.05 20.91 21.54
C PRO A 84 11.87 20.29 22.31
N LEU A 85 11.25 19.26 21.72
CA LEU A 85 10.24 18.48 22.42
C LEU A 85 10.91 17.76 23.60
N ALA A 86 10.26 17.70 24.76
CA ALA A 86 10.82 17.08 25.96
C ALA A 86 11.22 15.60 25.81
N ALA A 87 10.79 14.94 24.72
CA ALA A 87 11.13 13.55 24.40
C ALA A 87 12.36 13.39 23.48
N VAL A 88 12.97 14.48 22.99
CA VAL A 88 14.18 14.45 22.15
C VAL A 88 15.44 14.91 22.90
N ASP A 89 15.42 14.95 24.23
CA ASP A 89 16.65 15.08 25.01
C ASP A 89 17.42 13.74 24.93
N ASP A 90 18.40 13.69 24.01
CA ASP A 90 19.44 12.67 24.02
C ASP A 90 20.31 12.87 25.27
N ALA A 91 20.04 12.06 26.31
CA ALA A 91 20.95 11.87 27.43
C ALA A 91 22.10 10.93 27.05
#